data_AF-A0A1Q3M624-F1
#
_entry.id   AF-A0A1Q3M624-F1
#
_cell.length_a   1.000
_cell.length_b   1.000
_cell.length_c   1.000
_cell.angle_alpha   90.00
_cell.angle_beta   90.00
_cell.angle_gamma   90.00
#
_symmetry.space_group_name_H-M   'P 1'
#
loop_
_entity.id
_entity.type
_entity.pdbx_description
1 polymer ?
#
loop_
_entity_poly.entity_id
_entity_poly.type
_entity_poly.pdbx_seq_one_letter_code
_entity_poly.pdbx_strand_id
1 'polypeptide(L)'
;MESLQRIKAKVPGNVELDLMAAGLLPDISVGSNIYQLRKYEGYQWSYSRSFEAPKRTAQQRVQLFFGGIDCFAEIWMNGNHIGSVDNMLIEHVFDVTDVLQPGINHLQVIIRSAVIEVQNRLLGTISLGNFPYEEATYARKAPSGYGWDIMPRAVSAGLWREVELRIIDPVHFKDVNWIIAGIDTAQKTARIFADVQLGVPFEKLDKVKVKFTIKRKGKTVSEKVVPVLSFAMREIIELQNVDFWWPKGYGDPALYDVQADILDVDGKILNFDKKRIGIRTIKLDLNDVNLPGNPGRFTFIVNGEPIFIRGTNWVPLDAMHSRDASLLKDAFDMVVDLNCNMIRCWGGNVYEDTPFFKLCDENGIMVWQDFAMGCTFYPQRDDFRKAIEKEVQSVVLKFRSHPSLVLWSGNNEDDQALRWTSQPFNINPNKDVISRETIERVLYEFDPTRPYLPSSPYYSQKVWENGSGDHLLPENHLWGPRGYYKDPFYTNAVCVFVSEIGYHGCPGKESLKKMMNPASVYPWSKNFEWNEEWLTKSVRIFPESVRTTGRNNSMLNQVNLLFGSTPKDLDSFIFALQAMQ
;
A
#
# COMPACT_ATOMS: atom_id res chain seq x y z
N MET A 1 0.33 -17.77 38.16
CA MET A 1 -0.04 -17.69 36.74
C MET A 1 -1.49 -17.27 36.69
N GLU A 2 -1.75 -15.98 36.52
CA GLU A 2 -3.12 -15.53 36.23
C GLU A 2 -3.60 -16.24 34.96
N SER A 3 -4.82 -16.75 35.00
CA SER A 3 -5.41 -17.49 33.87
C SER A 3 -5.48 -16.57 32.65
N LEU A 4 -4.82 -16.94 31.54
CA LEU A 4 -4.97 -16.25 30.27
C LEU A 4 -6.45 -16.17 29.89
N GLN A 5 -6.99 -14.95 29.77
CA GLN A 5 -8.35 -14.74 29.30
C GLN A 5 -8.42 -15.10 27.81
N ARG A 6 -9.34 -16.01 27.46
CA ARG A 6 -9.56 -16.43 26.07
C ARG A 6 -10.85 -15.80 25.55
N ILE A 7 -10.78 -15.24 24.35
CA ILE A 7 -11.94 -14.74 23.60
C ILE A 7 -11.97 -15.41 22.22
N LYS A 8 -13.14 -15.38 21.59
CA LYS A 8 -13.27 -15.83 20.20
C LYS A 8 -12.62 -14.80 19.29
N ALA A 9 -11.78 -15.26 18.36
CA ALA A 9 -11.10 -14.41 17.40
C ALA A 9 -11.57 -14.69 15.96
N LYS A 10 -11.55 -13.66 15.12
CA LYS A 10 -11.79 -13.77 13.67
C LYS A 10 -10.50 -13.55 12.89
N VAL A 11 -10.29 -14.36 11.86
CA VAL A 11 -9.17 -14.24 10.91
C VAL A 11 -9.74 -14.28 9.49
N PRO A 12 -9.42 -13.33 8.61
CA PRO A 12 -8.65 -12.11 8.86
C PRO A 12 -9.29 -11.20 9.92
N GLY A 13 -8.45 -10.52 10.72
CA GLY A 13 -8.92 -9.64 11.80
C GLY A 13 -7.81 -8.91 12.56
N ASN A 14 -8.23 -8.00 13.43
CA ASN A 14 -7.39 -7.34 14.42
C ASN A 14 -7.88 -7.70 15.83
N VAL A 15 -6.97 -7.74 16.80
CA VAL A 15 -7.31 -8.04 18.20
C VAL A 15 -8.35 -7.06 18.73
N GLU A 16 -8.24 -5.79 18.37
CA GLU A 16 -9.16 -4.72 18.77
C GLU A 16 -10.59 -5.05 18.34
N LEU A 17 -10.78 -5.62 17.14
CA LEU A 17 -12.09 -6.02 16.66
C LEU A 17 -12.66 -7.20 17.45
N ASP A 18 -11.81 -8.16 17.83
CA ASP A 18 -12.20 -9.30 18.66
C ASP A 18 -12.57 -8.86 20.08
N LEU A 19 -11.84 -7.90 20.66
CA LEU A 19 -12.16 -7.29 21.95
C LEU A 19 -13.51 -6.55 21.91
N MET A 20 -13.79 -5.82 20.83
CA MET A 20 -15.10 -5.18 20.64
C MET A 20 -16.23 -6.21 20.51
N ALA A 21 -16.02 -7.27 19.74
CA ALA A 21 -16.99 -8.35 19.59
C ALA A 21 -17.25 -9.10 20.91
N ALA A 22 -16.25 -9.17 21.80
CA ALA A 22 -16.36 -9.75 23.13
C ALA A 22 -16.94 -8.78 24.20
N GLY A 23 -17.20 -7.52 23.85
CA GLY A 23 -17.68 -6.50 24.80
C GLY A 23 -16.61 -6.00 25.79
N LEU A 24 -15.32 -6.26 25.52
CA LEU A 24 -14.19 -5.83 26.35
C LEU A 24 -13.61 -4.47 25.95
N LEU A 25 -13.98 -3.99 24.76
CA LEU A 25 -13.63 -2.69 24.22
C LEU A 25 -14.90 -2.09 23.58
N PRO A 26 -15.26 -0.82 23.86
CA PRO A 26 -16.36 -0.19 23.14
C PRO A 26 -15.97 0.11 21.69
N ASP A 27 -16.95 0.50 20.86
CA ASP A 27 -16.67 0.91 19.48
C ASP A 27 -15.69 2.11 19.46
N ILE A 28 -14.48 1.86 18.97
CA ILE A 28 -13.39 2.83 18.91
C ILE A 28 -13.66 3.97 17.91
N SER A 29 -14.60 3.79 16.98
CA SER A 29 -14.99 4.82 16.03
C SER A 29 -15.89 5.90 16.67
N VAL A 30 -16.44 5.65 17.86
CA VAL A 30 -17.36 6.56 18.56
C VAL A 30 -16.61 7.44 19.57
N GLY A 31 -16.84 8.75 19.47
CA GLY A 31 -16.29 9.78 20.34
C GLY A 31 -14.78 9.64 20.53
N SER A 32 -14.37 9.61 21.80
CA SER A 32 -12.96 9.49 22.20
C SER A 32 -12.55 8.07 22.62
N ASN A 33 -13.35 7.05 22.29
CA ASN A 33 -13.07 5.66 22.67
C ASN A 33 -11.74 5.13 22.14
N ILE A 34 -11.23 5.70 21.04
CA ILE A 34 -9.93 5.34 20.45
C ILE A 34 -8.77 5.39 21.47
N TYR A 35 -8.82 6.30 22.45
CA TYR A 35 -7.77 6.42 23.47
C TYR A 35 -7.69 5.20 24.41
N GLN A 36 -8.75 4.39 24.49
CA GLN A 36 -8.73 3.16 25.28
C GLN A 36 -7.79 2.10 24.70
N LEU A 37 -7.36 2.27 23.43
CA LEU A 37 -6.38 1.39 22.79
C LEU A 37 -4.99 1.47 23.43
N ARG A 38 -4.63 2.60 24.04
CA ARG A 38 -3.25 2.86 24.50
C ARG A 38 -2.68 1.77 25.41
N LYS A 39 -3.51 1.20 26.31
CA LYS A 39 -3.06 0.13 27.22
C LYS A 39 -2.71 -1.17 26.49
N TYR A 40 -3.39 -1.46 25.37
CA TYR A 40 -3.22 -2.69 24.60
C TYR A 40 -1.95 -2.67 23.74
N GLU A 41 -1.38 -1.49 23.48
CA GLU A 41 -0.08 -1.37 22.80
C GLU A 41 1.05 -2.07 23.56
N GLY A 42 0.94 -2.25 24.88
CA GLY A 42 1.92 -2.96 25.70
C GLY A 42 1.66 -4.47 25.85
N TYR A 43 0.62 -5.01 25.22
CA TYR A 43 0.21 -6.40 25.41
C TYR A 43 0.91 -7.33 24.41
N GLN A 44 1.03 -8.59 24.81
CA GLN A 44 1.34 -9.69 23.91
C GLN A 44 0.07 -10.51 23.69
N TRP A 45 -0.18 -10.89 22.44
CA TRP A 45 -1.39 -11.60 22.04
C TRP A 45 -1.07 -13.01 21.57
N SER A 46 -1.93 -13.98 21.88
CA SER A 46 -1.79 -15.36 21.41
C SER A 46 -3.03 -15.80 20.68
N TYR A 47 -2.89 -16.04 19.37
CA TYR A 47 -3.88 -16.74 18.57
C TYR A 47 -3.60 -18.24 18.65
N SER A 48 -4.65 -19.06 18.79
CA SER A 48 -4.54 -20.51 18.75
C SER A 48 -5.67 -21.15 17.96
N ARG A 49 -5.36 -22.18 17.19
CA ARG A 49 -6.33 -22.94 16.41
C ARG A 49 -5.94 -24.40 16.34
N SER A 50 -6.93 -25.27 16.51
CA SER A 50 -6.79 -26.70 16.21
C SER A 50 -7.43 -27.01 14.86
N PHE A 51 -6.79 -27.86 14.06
CA PHE A 51 -7.26 -28.24 12.72
C PHE A 51 -6.78 -29.64 12.36
N GLU A 52 -7.47 -30.30 11.42
CA GLU A 52 -7.02 -31.59 10.89
C GLU A 52 -6.00 -31.41 9.78
N ALA A 53 -4.95 -32.24 9.77
CA ALA A 53 -3.95 -32.21 8.70
C ALA A 53 -4.61 -32.46 7.33
N PRO A 54 -4.22 -31.69 6.28
CA PRO A 54 -4.73 -31.93 4.94
C PRO A 54 -4.25 -33.29 4.40
N LYS A 55 -5.10 -33.96 3.62
CA LYS A 55 -4.70 -35.18 2.90
C LYS A 55 -3.69 -34.83 1.83
N ARG A 56 -2.56 -35.55 1.78
CA ARG A 56 -1.51 -35.38 0.78
C ARG A 56 -0.79 -36.69 0.47
N THR A 57 -0.07 -36.72 -0.64
CA THR A 57 0.90 -37.78 -0.96
C THR A 57 2.23 -37.52 -0.24
N ALA A 58 3.09 -38.54 -0.17
CA ALA A 58 4.41 -38.41 0.46
C ALA A 58 5.35 -37.43 -0.27
N GLN A 59 5.12 -37.20 -1.57
CA GLN A 59 5.92 -36.30 -2.39
C GLN A 59 5.45 -34.84 -2.31
N GLN A 60 4.20 -34.61 -1.93
CA GLN A 60 3.64 -33.27 -1.78
C GLN A 60 4.15 -32.63 -0.48
N ARG A 61 4.45 -31.33 -0.55
CA ARG A 61 4.79 -30.53 0.64
C ARG A 61 3.60 -29.74 1.13
N VAL A 62 3.63 -29.32 2.39
CA VAL A 62 2.62 -28.43 2.97
C VAL A 62 3.27 -27.16 3.44
N GLN A 63 2.77 -26.03 2.95
CA GLN A 63 3.17 -24.70 3.40
C GLN A 63 2.07 -24.08 4.25
N LEU A 64 2.45 -23.51 5.39
CA LEU A 64 1.62 -22.59 6.17
C LEU A 64 1.85 -21.18 5.62
N PHE A 65 0.80 -20.61 5.03
CA PHE A 65 0.80 -19.29 4.44
C PHE A 65 0.06 -18.30 5.35
N PHE A 66 0.65 -17.13 5.55
CA PHE A 66 0.01 -15.97 6.15
C PHE A 66 0.03 -14.82 5.15
N GLY A 67 -1.14 -14.30 4.79
CA GLY A 67 -1.25 -13.13 3.91
C GLY A 67 -0.76 -11.83 4.57
N GLY A 68 -0.63 -11.82 5.90
CA GLY A 68 -0.19 -10.68 6.69
C GLY A 68 -0.35 -10.91 8.19
N ILE A 69 0.72 -10.68 8.94
CA ILE A 69 0.76 -10.74 10.42
C ILE A 69 1.22 -9.39 10.94
N ASP A 70 0.47 -8.80 11.85
CA ASP A 70 0.76 -7.49 12.42
C ASP A 70 1.25 -7.61 13.87
N CYS A 71 2.54 -7.50 14.17
CA CYS A 71 3.68 -7.45 13.25
C CYS A 71 4.78 -8.42 13.68
N PHE A 72 5.39 -8.20 14.85
CA PHE A 72 6.41 -9.09 15.39
C PHE A 72 5.76 -10.34 15.97
N ALA A 73 5.98 -11.51 15.36
CA ALA A 73 5.34 -12.73 15.82
C ALA A 73 6.21 -13.98 15.78
N GLU A 74 5.95 -14.89 16.71
CA GLU A 74 6.53 -16.23 16.78
C GLU A 74 5.45 -17.26 16.43
N ILE A 75 5.75 -18.18 15.52
CA ILE A 75 4.82 -19.20 15.03
C ILE A 75 5.22 -20.57 15.55
N TRP A 76 4.26 -21.28 16.14
CA TRP A 76 4.43 -22.59 16.74
C TRP A 76 3.41 -23.58 16.20
N MET A 77 3.85 -24.80 15.89
CA MET A 77 2.99 -25.91 15.46
C MET A 77 3.30 -27.15 16.31
N ASN A 78 2.28 -27.69 16.98
CA ASN A 78 2.41 -28.87 17.84
C ASN A 78 3.53 -28.74 18.89
N GLY A 79 3.73 -27.53 19.43
CA GLY A 79 4.79 -27.23 20.39
C GLY A 79 6.18 -26.98 19.78
N ASN A 80 6.36 -27.13 18.47
CA ASN A 80 7.62 -26.84 17.78
C ASN A 80 7.62 -25.41 17.23
N HIS A 81 8.74 -24.70 17.39
CA HIS A 81 8.92 -23.38 16.79
C HIS A 81 9.15 -23.52 15.28
N ILE A 82 8.34 -22.82 14.48
CA ILE A 82 8.37 -22.88 13.01
C ILE A 82 9.10 -21.69 12.41
N GLY A 83 9.03 -20.54 13.06
CA GLY A 83 9.74 -19.34 12.63
C GLY A 83 9.16 -18.07 13.23
N SER A 84 9.83 -16.97 12.94
CA SER A 84 9.47 -15.62 13.39
C SER A 84 9.29 -14.67 12.21
N VAL A 85 8.49 -13.63 12.43
CA VAL A 85 8.19 -12.57 11.45
C VAL A 85 8.29 -11.20 12.10
N ASP A 86 8.62 -10.19 11.30
CA ASP A 86 8.83 -8.81 11.74
C ASP A 86 8.37 -7.75 10.72
N ASN A 87 7.53 -8.17 9.76
CA ASN A 87 7.04 -7.30 8.70
C ASN A 87 5.54 -7.54 8.41
N MET A 88 4.72 -6.55 8.73
CA MET A 88 3.26 -6.58 8.53
C MET A 88 2.86 -6.52 7.06
N LEU A 89 3.69 -5.91 6.23
CA LEU A 89 3.34 -5.41 4.91
C LEU A 89 3.43 -6.49 3.82
N ILE A 90 3.96 -7.67 4.15
CA ILE A 90 4.21 -8.77 3.21
C ILE A 90 3.65 -10.10 3.70
N GLU A 91 3.60 -11.05 2.77
CA GLU A 91 3.21 -12.43 3.00
C GLU A 91 4.34 -13.23 3.65
N HIS A 92 3.99 -14.21 4.47
CA HIS A 92 4.94 -15.12 5.13
C HIS A 92 4.58 -16.57 4.87
N VAL A 93 5.59 -17.38 4.56
CA VAL A 93 5.41 -18.78 4.15
C VAL A 93 6.39 -19.67 4.89
N PHE A 94 5.89 -20.75 5.48
CA PHE A 94 6.70 -21.73 6.22
C PHE A 94 6.42 -23.14 5.71
N ASP A 95 7.46 -23.93 5.45
CA ASP A 95 7.31 -25.36 5.19
C ASP A 95 7.01 -26.08 6.51
N VAL A 96 5.83 -26.68 6.61
CA VAL A 96 5.35 -27.40 7.82
C VAL A 96 5.20 -28.90 7.55
N THR A 97 5.72 -29.38 6.41
CA THR A 97 5.64 -30.77 5.95
C THR A 97 5.98 -31.77 7.04
N ASP A 98 7.09 -31.58 7.74
CA ASP A 98 7.62 -32.57 8.69
C ASP A 98 7.12 -32.36 10.13
N VAL A 99 6.47 -31.22 10.40
CA VAL A 99 5.96 -30.88 11.74
C VAL A 99 4.48 -31.25 11.89
N LEU A 100 3.75 -31.38 10.79
CA LEU A 100 2.37 -31.84 10.79
C LEU A 100 2.27 -33.30 11.24
N GLN A 101 1.33 -33.56 12.14
CA GLN A 101 1.01 -34.88 12.66
C GLN A 101 -0.28 -35.41 12.01
N PRO A 102 -0.45 -36.74 11.88
CA PRO A 102 -1.74 -37.31 11.52
C PRO A 102 -2.84 -36.89 12.52
N GLY A 103 -4.02 -36.53 12.02
CA GLY A 103 -5.14 -36.09 12.86
C GLY A 103 -5.08 -34.60 13.22
N ILE A 104 -5.37 -34.30 14.49
CA ILE A 104 -5.49 -32.92 15.00
C ILE A 104 -4.10 -32.31 15.22
N ASN A 105 -3.91 -31.11 14.69
CA ASN A 105 -2.72 -30.28 14.86
C ASN A 105 -3.10 -28.98 15.57
N HIS A 106 -2.14 -28.40 16.29
CA HIS A 106 -2.30 -27.18 17.06
C HIS A 106 -1.35 -26.09 16.56
N LEU A 107 -1.92 -25.03 15.97
CA LEU A 107 -1.20 -23.81 15.60
C LEU A 107 -1.33 -22.78 16.72
N GLN A 108 -0.22 -22.16 17.09
CA GLN A 108 -0.17 -20.99 17.94
C GLN A 108 0.66 -19.88 17.27
N VAL A 109 0.14 -18.67 17.28
CA VAL A 109 0.85 -17.47 16.83
C VAL A 109 0.89 -16.49 17.99
N ILE A 110 2.09 -16.09 18.40
CA ILE A 110 2.32 -15.18 19.50
C ILE A 110 2.79 -13.85 18.92
N ILE A 111 1.97 -12.81 19.03
CA ILE A 111 2.25 -11.48 18.51
C ILE A 111 2.74 -10.61 19.68
N ARG A 112 3.96 -10.07 19.55
CA ARG A 112 4.61 -9.19 20.52
C ARG A 112 4.23 -7.73 20.27
N SER A 113 4.32 -6.92 21.31
CA SER A 113 4.02 -5.48 21.27
C SER A 113 4.98 -4.74 20.32
N ALA A 114 4.44 -4.11 19.27
CA ALA A 114 5.27 -3.34 18.34
C ALA A 114 6.02 -2.17 19.02
N VAL A 115 5.41 -1.56 20.04
CA VAL A 115 5.99 -0.42 20.76
C VAL A 115 7.12 -0.87 21.70
N ILE A 116 6.93 -1.97 22.44
CA ILE A 116 7.95 -2.48 23.37
C ILE A 116 9.14 -3.07 22.59
N GLU A 117 8.89 -3.76 21.48
CA GLU A 117 9.96 -4.36 20.66
C GLU A 117 10.96 -3.32 20.17
N VAL A 118 10.51 -2.11 19.81
CA VAL A 118 11.38 -1.05 19.31
C VAL A 118 12.24 -0.42 20.41
N GLN A 119 11.88 -0.56 21.70
CA GLN A 119 12.73 -0.10 22.81
C GLN A 119 14.11 -0.80 22.83
N ASN A 120 14.20 -1.99 22.26
CA ASN A 120 15.44 -2.74 22.16
C ASN A 120 16.31 -2.32 20.96
N ARG A 121 15.92 -1.29 20.21
CA ARG A 121 16.61 -0.82 19.02
C ARG A 121 17.32 0.50 19.28
N LEU A 122 18.56 0.61 18.78
CA LEU A 122 19.28 1.87 18.76
C LEU A 122 18.73 2.77 17.65
N LEU A 123 18.04 3.84 18.05
CA LEU A 123 17.51 4.87 17.16
C LEU A 123 18.64 5.79 16.66
N GLY A 124 18.61 6.14 15.38
CA GLY A 124 19.57 7.01 14.72
C GLY A 124 19.10 8.45 14.75
N THR A 125 20.04 9.40 14.83
CA THR A 125 19.76 10.84 14.97
C THR A 125 18.88 11.41 13.86
N ILE A 126 19.03 10.91 12.63
CA ILE A 126 18.26 11.37 11.48
C ILE A 126 16.90 10.66 11.35
N SER A 127 16.72 9.53 12.03
CA SER A 127 15.49 8.73 11.96
C SER A 127 14.47 9.20 12.98
N LEU A 128 13.82 10.33 12.64
CA LEU A 128 12.86 11.03 13.48
C LEU A 128 11.45 10.82 12.97
N GLY A 129 10.58 10.23 13.77
CA GLY A 129 9.17 10.05 13.43
C GLY A 129 8.41 11.37 13.53
N ASN A 130 8.31 12.11 12.43
CA ASN A 130 7.67 13.43 12.44
C ASN A 130 6.16 13.33 12.70
N PHE A 131 5.47 12.47 11.94
CA PHE A 131 4.05 12.16 12.13
C PHE A 131 3.81 10.85 12.90
N PRO A 132 4.46 9.71 12.56
CA PRO A 132 4.12 8.42 13.18
C PRO A 132 4.90 8.11 14.47
N TYR A 133 5.50 9.10 15.13
CA TYR A 133 6.43 8.93 16.27
C TYR A 133 7.66 8.05 15.96
N GLU A 134 8.67 8.15 16.81
CA GLU A 134 9.99 7.56 16.59
C GLU A 134 9.92 6.03 16.49
N GLU A 135 9.05 5.37 17.28
CA GLU A 135 8.95 3.91 17.26
C GLU A 135 8.50 3.33 15.91
N ALA A 136 7.72 4.08 15.13
CA ALA A 136 7.24 3.63 13.83
C ALA A 136 8.36 3.46 12.81
N THR A 137 9.42 4.27 12.91
CA THR A 137 10.51 4.32 11.93
C THR A 137 11.32 3.02 11.87
N TYR A 138 11.25 2.18 12.91
CA TYR A 138 11.97 0.91 13.00
C TYR A 138 11.08 -0.32 12.81
N ALA A 139 9.75 -0.18 12.79
CA ALA A 139 8.86 -1.30 12.54
C ALA A 139 8.42 -1.31 11.08
N ARG A 140 8.47 -2.47 10.40
CA ARG A 140 7.83 -2.62 9.08
C ARG A 140 6.33 -2.87 9.28
N LYS A 141 5.61 -1.81 9.62
CA LYS A 141 4.17 -1.74 9.89
C LYS A 141 3.62 -0.47 9.24
N ALA A 142 2.32 -0.45 8.92
CA ALA A 142 1.64 0.74 8.40
C ALA A 142 1.97 1.98 9.27
N PRO A 143 2.69 2.98 8.74
CA PRO A 143 3.11 4.14 9.53
C PRO A 143 1.93 4.89 10.15
N SER A 144 0.82 5.00 9.41
CA SER A 144 -0.41 5.67 9.84
C SER A 144 -1.06 5.07 11.09
N GLY A 145 -0.82 3.78 11.38
CA GLY A 145 -1.32 3.14 12.60
C GLY A 145 -0.77 3.76 13.90
N TYR A 146 0.39 4.43 13.85
CA TYR A 146 0.96 5.13 15.00
C TYR A 146 0.35 6.52 15.24
N GLY A 147 -0.64 6.88 14.42
CA GLY A 147 -1.25 8.20 14.37
C GLY A 147 -0.76 8.93 13.13
N TRP A 148 -1.67 9.63 12.47
CA TRP A 148 -1.34 10.48 11.35
C TRP A 148 -2.13 11.77 11.41
N ASP A 149 -1.86 12.65 10.47
CA ASP A 149 -2.63 13.86 10.35
C ASP A 149 -4.06 13.62 9.79
N ILE A 150 -4.33 12.46 9.19
CA ILE A 150 -5.66 12.06 8.67
C ILE A 150 -6.38 10.99 9.50
N MET A 151 -5.71 10.36 10.47
CA MET A 151 -6.31 9.32 11.30
C MET A 151 -5.72 9.29 12.72
N PRO A 152 -6.51 8.92 13.74
CA PRO A 152 -6.00 8.83 15.09
C PRO A 152 -5.01 7.67 15.24
N ARG A 153 -4.22 7.71 16.32
CA ARG A 153 -3.34 6.59 16.68
C ARG A 153 -4.15 5.35 17.02
N ALA A 154 -3.83 4.25 16.36
CA ALA A 154 -4.47 2.95 16.49
C ALA A 154 -3.42 1.84 16.23
N VAL A 155 -2.42 1.75 17.10
CA VAL A 155 -1.36 0.73 16.97
C VAL A 155 -1.96 -0.65 17.27
N SER A 156 -2.34 -1.33 16.21
CA SER A 156 -3.05 -2.60 16.25
C SER A 156 -2.12 -3.81 16.25
N ALA A 157 -2.72 -4.97 16.53
CA ALA A 157 -2.11 -6.29 16.36
C ALA A 157 -3.12 -7.26 15.73
N GLY A 158 -2.65 -8.31 15.05
CA GLY A 158 -3.52 -9.39 14.59
C GLY A 158 -3.05 -10.15 13.36
N LEU A 159 -3.83 -11.16 12.98
CA LEU A 159 -3.71 -11.87 11.71
C LEU A 159 -4.59 -11.14 10.69
N TRP A 160 -4.09 -10.01 10.19
CA TRP A 160 -4.89 -9.01 9.48
C TRP A 160 -5.27 -9.40 8.04
N ARG A 161 -4.65 -10.47 7.52
CA ARG A 161 -4.98 -11.14 6.26
C ARG A 161 -5.15 -12.66 6.47
N GLU A 162 -5.46 -13.37 5.40
CA GLU A 162 -5.83 -14.79 5.43
C GLU A 162 -4.69 -15.73 5.89
N VAL A 163 -5.09 -16.90 6.39
CA VAL A 163 -4.16 -17.96 6.83
C VAL A 163 -4.58 -19.27 6.20
N GLU A 164 -3.65 -19.92 5.50
CA GLU A 164 -3.92 -21.08 4.67
C GLU A 164 -2.89 -22.20 4.86
N LEU A 165 -3.31 -23.43 4.63
CA LEU A 165 -2.41 -24.54 4.36
C LEU A 165 -2.44 -24.84 2.87
N ARG A 166 -1.30 -24.67 2.20
CA ARG A 166 -1.14 -24.88 0.76
C ARG A 166 -0.40 -26.19 0.53
N ILE A 167 -1.01 -27.10 -0.23
CA ILE A 167 -0.35 -28.31 -0.69
C ILE A 167 0.42 -27.98 -1.95
N ILE A 168 1.72 -28.22 -1.95
CA ILE A 168 2.62 -27.93 -3.05
C ILE A 168 3.03 -29.25 -3.71
N ASP A 169 2.65 -29.41 -4.97
CA ASP A 169 3.05 -30.55 -5.79
C ASP A 169 4.53 -30.50 -6.14
N PRO A 170 5.21 -31.65 -6.33
CA PRO A 170 6.61 -31.67 -6.77
C PRO A 170 6.85 -30.91 -8.08
N VAL A 171 5.83 -30.86 -8.95
CA VAL A 171 5.83 -30.15 -10.23
C VAL A 171 4.90 -28.94 -10.11
N HIS A 172 5.46 -27.74 -10.01
CA HIS A 172 4.71 -26.49 -9.82
C HIS A 172 5.44 -25.29 -10.41
N PHE A 173 4.71 -24.21 -10.68
CA PHE A 173 5.30 -22.90 -10.90
C PHE A 173 5.77 -22.29 -9.58
N LYS A 174 6.98 -21.74 -9.57
CA LYS A 174 7.47 -20.86 -8.51
C LYS A 174 7.14 -19.40 -8.81
N ASP A 175 7.27 -19.01 -10.06
CA ASP A 175 6.96 -17.68 -10.56
C ASP A 175 6.67 -17.74 -12.07
N VAL A 176 5.70 -16.94 -12.51
CA VAL A 176 5.36 -16.75 -13.93
C VAL A 176 5.14 -15.26 -14.15
N ASN A 177 6.01 -14.64 -14.95
CA ASN A 177 5.91 -13.23 -15.28
C ASN A 177 5.66 -13.03 -16.76
N TRP A 178 4.71 -12.14 -17.07
CA TRP A 178 4.32 -11.80 -18.43
C TRP A 178 4.74 -10.36 -18.71
N ILE A 179 5.84 -10.21 -19.45
CA ILE A 179 6.50 -8.93 -19.66
C ILE A 179 6.17 -8.42 -21.06
N ILE A 180 5.69 -7.19 -21.15
CA ILE A 180 5.52 -6.51 -22.44
C ILE A 180 6.90 -6.03 -22.88
N ALA A 181 7.54 -6.79 -23.78
CA ALA A 181 8.94 -6.60 -24.17
C ALA A 181 9.11 -5.69 -25.40
N GLY A 182 8.04 -5.46 -26.17
CA GLY A 182 8.05 -4.55 -27.30
C GLY A 182 6.64 -4.27 -27.79
N ILE A 183 6.39 -3.04 -28.24
CA ILE A 183 5.12 -2.61 -28.83
C ILE A 183 5.44 -1.74 -30.04
N ASP A 184 4.72 -1.99 -31.14
CA ASP A 184 4.56 -1.04 -32.23
C ASP A 184 3.09 -0.60 -32.26
N THR A 185 2.83 0.63 -31.85
CA THR A 185 1.47 1.18 -31.78
C THR A 185 0.88 1.45 -33.15
N ALA A 186 1.71 1.77 -34.16
CA ALA A 186 1.26 2.04 -35.52
C ALA A 186 0.85 0.75 -36.25
N GLN A 187 1.63 -0.32 -36.09
CA GLN A 187 1.35 -1.63 -36.68
C GLN A 187 0.43 -2.49 -35.81
N LYS A 188 0.07 -2.03 -34.60
CA LYS A 188 -0.70 -2.78 -33.60
C LYS A 188 -0.09 -4.16 -33.30
N THR A 189 1.21 -4.21 -33.07
CA THR A 189 1.92 -5.45 -32.72
C THR A 189 2.53 -5.38 -31.33
N ALA A 190 2.70 -6.53 -30.69
CA ALA A 190 3.37 -6.64 -29.41
C ALA A 190 4.21 -7.91 -29.30
N ARG A 191 5.32 -7.80 -28.58
CA ARG A 191 6.16 -8.91 -28.15
C ARG A 191 6.02 -9.08 -26.66
N ILE A 192 5.68 -10.28 -26.24
CA ILE A 192 5.51 -10.66 -24.83
C ILE A 192 6.57 -11.70 -24.48
N PHE A 193 7.25 -11.51 -23.34
CA PHE A 193 8.06 -12.54 -22.73
C PHE A 193 7.25 -13.23 -21.62
N ALA A 194 7.16 -14.56 -21.69
CA ALA A 194 6.68 -15.38 -20.59
C ALA A 194 7.90 -15.96 -19.87
N ASP A 195 8.27 -15.34 -18.75
CA ASP A 195 9.37 -15.76 -17.88
C ASP A 195 8.84 -16.70 -16.82
N VAL A 196 9.42 -17.88 -16.73
CA VAL A 196 8.90 -18.98 -15.93
C VAL A 196 10.00 -19.55 -15.06
N GLN A 197 9.72 -19.70 -13.77
CA GLN A 197 10.52 -20.49 -12.83
C GLN A 197 9.68 -21.63 -12.26
N LEU A 198 10.30 -22.80 -12.11
CA LEU A 198 9.61 -24.04 -11.81
C LEU A 198 10.25 -24.78 -10.64
N GLY A 199 9.43 -25.48 -9.85
CA GLY A 199 9.85 -26.62 -9.07
C GLY A 199 9.50 -27.88 -9.84
N VAL A 200 10.49 -28.68 -10.23
CA VAL A 200 10.31 -29.96 -10.95
C VAL A 200 11.39 -30.93 -10.47
N PRO A 201 11.10 -32.21 -10.22
CA PRO A 201 12.14 -33.21 -10.02
C PRO A 201 13.02 -33.35 -11.27
N PHE A 202 14.33 -33.49 -11.11
CA PHE A 202 15.27 -33.50 -12.24
C PHE A 202 14.94 -34.58 -13.28
N GLU A 203 14.51 -35.76 -12.83
CA GLU A 203 14.12 -36.89 -13.69
C GLU A 203 12.84 -36.65 -14.52
N LYS A 204 12.11 -35.58 -14.24
CA LYS A 204 10.94 -35.11 -15.01
C LYS A 204 11.25 -33.96 -15.97
N LEU A 205 12.47 -33.40 -15.92
CA LEU A 205 12.92 -32.53 -17.02
C LEU A 205 12.84 -33.32 -18.34
N ASP A 206 12.59 -32.61 -19.43
CA ASP A 206 12.36 -33.13 -20.78
C ASP A 206 11.08 -33.98 -20.96
N LYS A 207 10.41 -34.37 -19.88
CA LYS A 207 9.18 -35.18 -19.88
C LYS A 207 7.90 -34.38 -19.64
N VAL A 208 8.04 -33.13 -19.21
CA VAL A 208 6.91 -32.20 -19.04
C VAL A 208 7.03 -31.04 -20.01
N LYS A 209 5.89 -30.43 -20.32
CA LYS A 209 5.78 -29.29 -21.24
C LYS A 209 5.09 -28.14 -20.54
N VAL A 210 5.34 -26.91 -20.97
CA VAL A 210 4.49 -25.76 -20.62
C VAL A 210 3.68 -25.36 -21.84
N LYS A 211 2.36 -25.25 -21.65
CA LYS A 211 1.44 -24.66 -22.62
C LYS A 211 1.09 -23.24 -22.20
N PHE A 212 1.47 -22.28 -23.03
CA PHE A 212 1.09 -20.88 -22.90
C PHE A 212 -0.14 -20.60 -23.76
N THR A 213 -1.16 -20.00 -23.16
CA THR A 213 -2.41 -19.62 -23.84
C THR A 213 -2.71 -18.16 -23.56
N ILE A 214 -2.96 -17.37 -24.61
CA ILE A 214 -3.40 -15.97 -24.51
C ILE A 214 -4.79 -15.85 -25.13
N LYS A 215 -5.74 -15.31 -24.38
CA LYS A 215 -7.12 -15.07 -24.84
C LYS A 215 -7.52 -13.62 -24.72
N ARG A 216 -8.33 -13.15 -25.68
CA ARG A 216 -8.99 -11.85 -25.66
C ARG A 216 -10.49 -12.05 -25.89
N LYS A 217 -11.33 -11.53 -24.98
CA LYS A 217 -12.80 -11.69 -25.05
C LYS A 217 -13.21 -13.16 -25.27
N GLY A 218 -12.55 -14.07 -24.56
CA GLY A 218 -12.77 -15.53 -24.65
C GLY A 218 -12.17 -16.24 -25.87
N LYS A 219 -11.63 -15.52 -26.86
CA LYS A 219 -11.01 -16.11 -28.06
C LYS A 219 -9.50 -16.28 -27.87
N THR A 220 -8.96 -17.45 -28.19
CA THR A 220 -7.51 -17.69 -28.21
C THR A 220 -6.87 -16.88 -29.34
N VAL A 221 -5.92 -16.02 -28.99
CA VAL A 221 -5.14 -15.21 -29.94
C VAL A 221 -3.71 -15.72 -30.12
N SER A 222 -3.21 -16.49 -29.15
CA SER A 222 -1.95 -17.20 -29.25
C SER A 222 -1.96 -18.45 -28.38
N GLU A 223 -1.29 -19.49 -28.87
CA GLU A 223 -1.05 -20.73 -28.14
C GLU A 223 0.34 -21.25 -28.50
N LYS A 224 1.11 -21.64 -27.49
CA LYS A 224 2.47 -22.19 -27.68
C LYS A 224 2.71 -23.29 -26.67
N VAL A 225 3.30 -24.41 -27.12
CA VAL A 225 3.69 -25.52 -26.24
C VAL A 225 5.18 -25.75 -26.39
N VAL A 226 5.90 -25.80 -25.27
CA VAL A 226 7.35 -25.96 -25.26
C VAL A 226 7.78 -26.99 -24.21
N PRO A 227 8.86 -27.76 -24.46
CA PRO A 227 9.39 -28.69 -23.48
C PRO A 227 10.05 -27.94 -22.31
N VAL A 228 9.96 -28.51 -21.11
CA VAL A 228 10.70 -28.00 -19.93
C VAL A 228 12.07 -28.67 -19.89
N LEU A 229 13.09 -27.95 -20.33
CA LEU A 229 14.48 -28.42 -20.38
C LEU A 229 15.34 -27.90 -19.21
N SER A 230 14.81 -26.95 -18.44
CA SER A 230 15.50 -26.25 -17.35
C SER A 230 14.49 -25.82 -16.28
N PHE A 231 14.97 -25.53 -15.07
CA PHE A 231 14.16 -25.00 -13.96
C PHE A 231 13.70 -23.56 -14.18
N ALA A 232 14.26 -22.87 -15.19
CA ALA A 232 13.81 -21.58 -15.64
C ALA A 232 13.82 -21.52 -17.16
N MET A 233 12.84 -20.83 -17.73
CA MET A 233 12.75 -20.61 -19.17
C MET A 233 12.10 -19.27 -19.50
N ARG A 234 12.37 -18.77 -20.71
CA ARG A 234 11.75 -17.57 -21.27
C ARG A 234 11.21 -17.91 -22.65
N GLU A 235 9.93 -17.65 -22.85
CA GLU A 235 9.31 -17.80 -24.16
C GLU A 235 8.92 -16.45 -24.75
N ILE A 236 9.23 -16.27 -26.03
CA ILE A 236 8.83 -15.10 -26.82
C ILE A 236 7.53 -15.44 -27.55
N ILE A 237 6.53 -14.58 -27.37
CA ILE A 237 5.22 -14.66 -28.02
C ILE A 237 4.97 -13.34 -28.74
N GLU A 238 4.75 -13.41 -30.05
CA GLU A 238 4.42 -12.24 -30.87
C GLU A 238 2.91 -12.21 -31.14
N LEU A 239 2.30 -11.04 -30.95
CA LEU A 239 0.89 -10.79 -31.20
C LEU A 239 0.73 -9.73 -32.29
N GLN A 240 -0.27 -9.95 -33.13
CA GLN A 240 -0.68 -9.05 -34.21
C GLN A 240 -2.09 -8.54 -33.93
N ASN A 241 -2.47 -7.40 -34.51
CA ASN A 241 -3.78 -6.78 -34.33
C ASN A 241 -4.16 -6.56 -32.85
N VAL A 242 -3.19 -6.12 -32.06
CA VAL A 242 -3.31 -5.96 -30.61
C VAL A 242 -4.28 -4.82 -30.25
N ASP A 243 -5.23 -5.11 -29.38
CA ASP A 243 -5.93 -4.09 -28.59
C ASP A 243 -5.05 -3.67 -27.41
N PHE A 244 -4.78 -2.37 -27.27
CA PHE A 244 -3.96 -1.82 -26.19
C PHE A 244 -4.79 -1.52 -24.94
N TRP A 245 -4.16 -1.61 -23.77
CA TRP A 245 -4.74 -1.10 -22.54
C TRP A 245 -4.58 0.41 -22.47
N TRP A 246 -5.67 1.12 -22.19
CA TRP A 246 -5.69 2.58 -22.06
C TRP A 246 -6.25 3.00 -20.69
N PRO A 247 -5.76 4.11 -20.12
CA PRO A 247 -6.36 4.72 -18.95
C PRO A 247 -7.73 5.34 -19.27
N LYS A 248 -8.55 5.50 -18.23
CA LYS A 248 -9.91 6.04 -18.32
C LYS A 248 -9.91 7.41 -19.00
N GLY A 249 -10.76 7.56 -20.01
CA GLY A 249 -10.88 8.77 -20.82
C GLY A 249 -9.98 8.81 -22.06
N TYR A 250 -9.08 7.83 -22.24
CA TYR A 250 -8.17 7.76 -23.40
C TYR A 250 -8.40 6.54 -24.31
N GLY A 251 -9.18 5.56 -23.86
CA GLY A 251 -9.55 4.39 -24.66
C GLY A 251 -10.07 3.25 -23.79
N ASP A 252 -10.26 2.09 -24.40
CA ASP A 252 -10.66 0.88 -23.70
C ASP A 252 -9.49 0.30 -22.87
N PRO A 253 -9.71 -0.09 -21.60
CA PRO A 253 -8.72 -0.83 -20.81
C PRO A 253 -8.68 -2.30 -21.27
N ALA A 254 -8.16 -2.57 -22.47
CA ALA A 254 -8.14 -3.91 -23.03
C ALA A 254 -7.26 -4.87 -22.20
N LEU A 255 -7.88 -5.93 -21.69
CA LEU A 255 -7.22 -7.00 -20.94
C LEU A 255 -7.24 -8.33 -21.71
N TYR A 256 -6.15 -9.08 -21.56
CA TYR A 256 -5.95 -10.44 -22.06
C TYR A 256 -5.86 -11.41 -20.89
N ASP A 257 -6.57 -12.53 -20.98
CA ASP A 257 -6.38 -13.65 -20.07
C ASP A 257 -5.16 -14.44 -20.54
N VAL A 258 -4.15 -14.55 -19.67
CA VAL A 258 -2.94 -15.33 -19.93
C VAL A 258 -2.87 -16.51 -18.98
N GLN A 259 -2.47 -17.66 -19.50
CA GLN A 259 -2.40 -18.89 -18.74
C GLN A 259 -1.16 -19.69 -19.16
N ALA A 260 -0.44 -20.22 -18.17
CA ALA A 260 0.61 -21.20 -18.35
C ALA A 260 0.19 -22.50 -17.67
N ASP A 261 0.19 -23.61 -18.39
CA ASP A 261 -0.14 -24.94 -17.87
C ASP A 261 1.07 -25.86 -17.96
N ILE A 262 1.49 -26.47 -16.85
CA ILE A 262 2.47 -27.58 -16.88
C ILE A 262 1.72 -28.86 -17.25
N LEU A 263 2.13 -29.51 -18.33
CA LEU A 263 1.54 -30.73 -18.86
C LEU A 263 2.50 -31.92 -18.69
N ASP A 264 1.96 -33.10 -18.39
CA ASP A 264 2.70 -34.36 -18.49
C ASP A 264 2.74 -34.92 -19.92
N VAL A 265 3.32 -36.12 -20.07
CA VAL A 265 3.48 -36.80 -21.37
C VAL A 265 2.15 -37.14 -22.04
N ASP A 266 1.09 -37.33 -21.26
CA ASP A 266 -0.26 -37.66 -21.72
C ASP A 266 -1.12 -36.41 -21.94
N GLY A 267 -0.57 -35.23 -21.68
CA GLY A 267 -1.26 -33.93 -21.83
C GLY A 267 -2.12 -33.55 -20.64
N LYS A 268 -2.00 -34.22 -19.50
CA LYS A 268 -2.72 -33.86 -18.27
C LYS A 268 -2.05 -32.64 -17.62
N ILE A 269 -2.85 -31.69 -17.16
CA ILE A 269 -2.38 -30.52 -16.40
C ILE A 269 -1.93 -30.98 -15.01
N LEU A 270 -0.67 -30.72 -14.69
CA LEU A 270 -0.04 -30.96 -13.40
C LEU A 270 -0.13 -29.73 -12.48
N ASN A 271 -0.02 -28.52 -13.06
CA ASN A 271 -0.09 -27.25 -12.36
C ASN A 271 -0.41 -26.13 -13.36
N PHE A 272 -0.96 -25.00 -12.91
CA PHE A 272 -1.26 -23.86 -13.78
C PHE A 272 -1.06 -22.52 -13.07
N ASP A 273 -0.72 -21.48 -13.84
CA ASP A 273 -0.76 -20.07 -13.46
C ASP A 273 -1.74 -19.34 -14.39
N LYS A 274 -2.59 -18.47 -13.82
CA LYS A 274 -3.55 -17.67 -14.59
C LYS A 274 -3.56 -16.23 -14.13
N LYS A 275 -3.36 -15.31 -15.07
CA LYS A 275 -3.33 -13.87 -14.84
C LYS A 275 -4.10 -13.13 -15.92
N ARG A 276 -4.29 -11.82 -15.71
CA ARG A 276 -4.68 -10.89 -16.77
C ARG A 276 -3.58 -9.87 -16.95
N ILE A 277 -3.33 -9.51 -18.20
CA ILE A 277 -2.38 -8.46 -18.57
C ILE A 277 -3.04 -7.43 -19.46
N GLY A 278 -2.51 -6.21 -19.42
CA GLY A 278 -2.79 -5.17 -20.40
C GLY A 278 -1.54 -4.89 -21.22
N ILE A 279 -1.70 -4.75 -22.52
CA ILE A 279 -0.59 -4.45 -23.42
C ILE A 279 -0.52 -2.94 -23.59
N ARG A 280 0.50 -2.30 -22.99
CA ARG A 280 0.69 -0.85 -23.04
C ARG A 280 2.14 -0.44 -22.83
N THR A 281 2.56 0.66 -23.44
CA THR A 281 3.81 1.34 -23.04
C THR A 281 3.53 2.32 -21.91
N ILE A 282 4.52 2.56 -21.05
CA ILE A 282 4.51 3.65 -20.07
C ILE A 282 5.85 4.36 -20.08
N LYS A 283 5.81 5.68 -19.94
CA LYS A 283 6.97 6.51 -19.66
C LYS A 283 6.54 7.64 -18.72
N LEU A 284 7.41 8.02 -17.81
CA LEU A 284 7.35 9.31 -17.14
C LEU A 284 8.35 10.24 -17.83
N ASP A 285 7.87 11.25 -18.55
CA ASP A 285 8.74 12.33 -19.04
C ASP A 285 9.04 13.28 -17.88
N LEU A 286 10.25 13.13 -17.34
CA LEU A 286 10.73 13.84 -16.16
C LEU A 286 11.90 14.76 -16.55
N ASN A 287 11.75 16.04 -16.26
CA ASN A 287 12.85 16.96 -16.03
C ASN A 287 12.72 17.42 -14.59
N ASP A 288 13.59 16.90 -13.75
CA ASP A 288 13.51 16.85 -12.27
C ASP A 288 13.86 18.16 -11.55
N VAL A 289 13.95 19.26 -12.29
CA VAL A 289 14.17 20.59 -11.74
C VAL A 289 13.51 21.65 -12.62
N ASN A 290 12.96 22.67 -11.98
CA ASN A 290 12.38 23.84 -12.63
C ASN A 290 13.35 25.04 -12.48
N LEU A 291 13.97 25.44 -13.58
CA LEU A 291 14.91 26.57 -13.63
C LEU A 291 14.52 27.55 -14.75
N PRO A 292 14.91 28.84 -14.65
CA PRO A 292 14.78 29.79 -15.74
C PRO A 292 15.43 29.26 -17.03
N GLY A 293 14.66 29.16 -18.12
CA GLY A 293 15.13 28.61 -19.40
C GLY A 293 15.26 27.09 -19.47
N ASN A 294 15.02 26.37 -18.36
CA ASN A 294 14.97 24.91 -18.29
C ASN A 294 13.75 24.47 -17.45
N PRO A 295 12.54 24.53 -18.02
CA PRO A 295 11.31 24.26 -17.28
C PRO A 295 11.21 22.79 -16.86
N GLY A 296 10.73 22.57 -15.64
CA GLY A 296 10.44 21.24 -15.13
C GLY A 296 9.41 20.49 -15.98
N ARG A 297 9.49 19.16 -16.02
CA ARG A 297 8.51 18.31 -16.70
C ARG A 297 8.17 17.12 -15.82
N PHE A 298 6.90 16.76 -15.76
CA PHE A 298 6.41 15.58 -15.04
C PHE A 298 5.13 15.11 -15.74
N THR A 299 5.28 14.28 -16.77
CA THR A 299 4.16 13.89 -17.63
C THR A 299 4.14 12.39 -17.85
N PHE A 300 3.02 11.73 -17.54
CA PHE A 300 2.80 10.33 -17.88
C PHE A 300 2.47 10.22 -19.37
N ILE A 301 3.13 9.29 -20.06
CA ILE A 301 2.91 9.00 -21.47
C ILE A 301 2.55 7.52 -21.60
N VAL A 302 1.34 7.24 -22.09
CA VAL A 302 0.84 5.88 -22.31
C VAL A 302 0.60 5.67 -23.79
N ASN A 303 1.19 4.62 -24.38
CA ASN A 303 1.06 4.31 -25.81
C ASN A 303 1.45 5.47 -26.74
N GLY A 304 2.36 6.35 -26.28
CA GLY A 304 2.81 7.54 -27.02
C GLY A 304 2.00 8.81 -26.73
N GLU A 305 0.88 8.72 -26.01
CA GLU A 305 0.00 9.85 -25.72
C GLU A 305 0.25 10.44 -24.31
N PRO A 306 0.43 11.77 -24.18
CA PRO A 306 0.48 12.44 -22.89
C PRO A 306 -0.86 12.35 -22.15
N ILE A 307 -0.83 11.94 -20.88
CA ILE A 307 -2.02 11.74 -20.06
C ILE A 307 -2.15 12.86 -19.04
N PHE A 308 -3.24 13.62 -19.11
CA PHE A 308 -3.60 14.57 -18.08
C PHE A 308 -4.21 13.82 -16.89
N ILE A 309 -3.59 13.96 -15.72
CA ILE A 309 -4.01 13.22 -14.53
C ILE A 309 -5.15 13.94 -13.83
N ARG A 310 -6.22 13.18 -13.58
CA ARG A 310 -7.31 13.53 -12.67
C ARG A 310 -7.39 12.41 -11.65
N GLY A 311 -7.09 12.69 -10.40
CA GLY A 311 -6.89 11.62 -9.43
C GLY A 311 -7.08 12.06 -8.00
N THR A 312 -6.78 11.11 -7.12
CA THR A 312 -6.80 11.29 -5.68
C THR A 312 -5.68 10.47 -5.05
N ASN A 313 -5.31 10.82 -3.82
CA ASN A 313 -4.44 10.00 -2.98
C ASN A 313 -5.31 8.99 -2.22
N TRP A 314 -4.92 7.72 -2.27
CA TRP A 314 -5.58 6.61 -1.60
C TRP A 314 -4.87 6.30 -0.29
N VAL A 315 -5.65 6.37 0.77
CA VAL A 315 -5.25 6.26 2.16
C VAL A 315 -6.01 5.08 2.81
N PRO A 316 -5.70 4.67 4.06
CA PRO A 316 -6.42 3.57 4.72
C PRO A 316 -7.94 3.78 4.68
N LEU A 317 -8.71 2.73 4.37
CA LEU A 317 -10.18 2.80 4.37
C LEU A 317 -10.77 2.64 5.78
N ASP A 318 -10.07 1.95 6.67
CA ASP A 318 -10.40 1.84 8.09
C ASP A 318 -9.12 1.97 8.94
N ALA A 319 -9.26 2.37 10.21
CA ALA A 319 -8.16 2.34 11.16
C ALA A 319 -7.70 0.90 11.49
N MET A 320 -8.57 -0.07 11.22
CA MET A 320 -8.31 -1.51 11.34
C MET A 320 -8.24 -2.13 9.95
N HIS A 321 -7.04 -2.23 9.39
CA HIS A 321 -6.78 -2.67 8.01
C HIS A 321 -7.42 -4.01 7.60
N SER A 322 -7.75 -4.90 8.55
CA SER A 322 -8.50 -6.12 8.24
C SER A 322 -9.92 -5.88 7.70
N ARG A 323 -10.43 -4.64 7.81
CA ARG A 323 -11.72 -4.21 7.25
C ARG A 323 -11.62 -3.59 5.85
N ASP A 324 -10.43 -3.20 5.39
CA ASP A 324 -10.25 -2.47 4.12
C ASP A 324 -10.93 -3.21 2.94
N ALA A 325 -10.76 -4.53 2.86
CA ALA A 325 -11.35 -5.36 1.81
C ALA A 325 -12.88 -5.28 1.74
N SER A 326 -13.55 -5.05 2.88
CA SER A 326 -15.01 -4.92 2.94
C SER A 326 -15.52 -3.55 2.48
N LEU A 327 -14.65 -2.54 2.46
CA LEU A 327 -14.96 -1.16 2.07
C LEU A 327 -14.49 -0.82 0.66
N LEU A 328 -13.61 -1.65 0.09
CA LEU A 328 -12.95 -1.42 -1.20
C LEU A 328 -13.93 -1.12 -2.33
N LYS A 329 -15.02 -1.89 -2.46
CA LYS A 329 -15.95 -1.73 -3.60
C LYS A 329 -16.63 -0.36 -3.59
N ASP A 330 -17.14 0.05 -2.44
CA ASP A 330 -17.84 1.33 -2.28
C ASP A 330 -16.89 2.51 -2.49
N ALA A 331 -15.67 2.42 -1.94
CA ALA A 331 -14.63 3.41 -2.13
C ALA A 331 -14.20 3.52 -3.60
N PHE A 332 -14.05 2.39 -4.29
CA PHE A 332 -13.66 2.35 -5.69
C PHE A 332 -14.76 2.89 -6.62
N ASP A 333 -16.03 2.63 -6.31
CA ASP A 333 -17.15 3.18 -7.08
C ASP A 333 -17.16 4.71 -7.07
N MET A 334 -16.80 5.32 -5.94
CA MET A 334 -16.61 6.78 -5.87
C MET A 334 -15.47 7.27 -6.76
N VAL A 335 -14.34 6.56 -6.82
CA VAL A 335 -13.22 6.91 -7.73
C VAL A 335 -13.68 6.93 -9.18
N VAL A 336 -14.46 5.91 -9.59
CA VAL A 336 -14.97 5.79 -10.96
C VAL A 336 -15.96 6.91 -11.27
N ASP A 337 -16.85 7.23 -10.34
CA ASP A 337 -17.86 8.29 -10.44
C ASP A 337 -17.22 9.69 -10.55
N LEU A 338 -16.15 9.93 -9.78
CA LEU A 338 -15.35 11.16 -9.85
C LEU A 338 -14.55 11.31 -11.15
N ASN A 339 -14.64 10.35 -12.08
CA ASN A 339 -13.89 10.32 -13.33
C ASN A 339 -12.36 10.37 -13.15
N CYS A 340 -11.86 9.85 -12.03
CA CYS A 340 -10.43 9.68 -11.84
C CYS A 340 -9.86 8.75 -12.92
N ASN A 341 -8.65 9.02 -13.37
CA ASN A 341 -7.86 8.15 -14.24
C ASN A 341 -6.55 7.70 -13.59
N MET A 342 -6.27 8.17 -12.36
CA MET A 342 -5.15 7.71 -11.54
C MET A 342 -5.50 7.76 -10.06
N ILE A 343 -4.96 6.79 -9.31
CA ILE A 343 -4.86 6.80 -7.85
C ILE A 343 -3.37 6.79 -7.48
N ARG A 344 -2.97 7.59 -6.50
CA ARG A 344 -1.69 7.43 -5.79
C ARG A 344 -1.91 6.68 -4.48
N CYS A 345 -1.40 5.47 -4.36
CA CYS A 345 -1.39 4.70 -3.12
C CYS A 345 -0.30 5.25 -2.21
N TRP A 346 -0.72 5.99 -1.19
CA TRP A 346 0.15 6.80 -0.34
C TRP A 346 0.99 5.95 0.63
N GLY A 347 2.26 6.35 0.80
CA GLY A 347 3.29 5.56 1.50
C GLY A 347 3.11 5.34 3.00
N GLY A 348 2.25 6.06 3.71
CA GLY A 348 1.97 5.73 5.12
C GLY A 348 0.85 4.69 5.32
N ASN A 349 0.34 4.10 4.24
CA ASN A 349 -0.67 3.02 4.27
C ASN A 349 0.00 1.62 4.24
N VAL A 350 -0.83 0.58 4.24
CA VAL A 350 -0.46 -0.76 3.75
C VAL A 350 -0.47 -0.80 2.22
N TYR A 351 0.18 -1.80 1.63
CA TYR A 351 -0.04 -2.15 0.23
C TYR A 351 -1.43 -2.73 0.05
N GLU A 352 -2.24 -2.15 -0.83
CA GLU A 352 -3.51 -2.75 -1.25
C GLU A 352 -3.30 -4.14 -1.85
N ASP A 353 -4.32 -4.99 -1.81
CA ASP A 353 -4.23 -6.36 -2.31
C ASP A 353 -4.72 -6.51 -3.76
N THR A 354 -4.52 -7.67 -4.38
CA THR A 354 -4.87 -7.96 -5.77
C THR A 354 -6.29 -7.54 -6.20
N PRO A 355 -7.36 -7.61 -5.37
CA PRO A 355 -8.67 -7.08 -5.73
C PRO A 355 -8.66 -5.59 -6.11
N PHE A 356 -7.89 -4.74 -5.42
CA PHE A 356 -7.77 -3.31 -5.73
C PHE A 356 -7.16 -3.12 -7.13
N PHE A 357 -6.00 -3.74 -7.38
CA PHE A 357 -5.34 -3.64 -8.68
C PHE A 357 -6.16 -4.21 -9.82
N LYS A 358 -6.95 -5.28 -9.57
CA LYS A 358 -7.91 -5.81 -10.57
C LYS A 358 -8.98 -4.79 -10.94
N LEU A 359 -9.53 -4.08 -9.95
CA LEU A 359 -10.50 -3.00 -10.21
C LEU A 359 -9.85 -1.86 -11.01
N CYS A 360 -8.62 -1.48 -10.67
CA CYS A 360 -7.85 -0.48 -11.41
C CYS A 360 -7.60 -0.91 -12.87
N ASP A 361 -7.15 -2.16 -13.08
CA ASP A 361 -6.90 -2.73 -14.41
C ASP A 361 -8.16 -2.71 -15.29
N GLU A 362 -9.30 -3.12 -14.73
CA GLU A 362 -10.58 -3.24 -15.45
C GLU A 362 -11.19 -1.88 -15.79
N ASN A 363 -10.95 -0.85 -14.98
CA ASN A 363 -11.56 0.47 -15.13
C ASN A 363 -10.62 1.49 -15.77
N GLY A 364 -9.40 1.10 -16.14
CA GLY A 364 -8.41 2.01 -16.70
C GLY A 364 -7.91 3.04 -15.68
N ILE A 365 -7.91 2.71 -14.39
CA ILE A 365 -7.38 3.60 -13.35
C ILE A 365 -5.89 3.30 -13.20
N MET A 366 -5.04 4.27 -13.51
CA MET A 366 -3.60 4.14 -13.28
C MET A 366 -3.27 4.14 -11.79
N VAL A 367 -2.21 3.44 -11.40
CA VAL A 367 -1.73 3.38 -10.03
C VAL A 367 -0.30 3.88 -9.97
N TRP A 368 -0.11 4.94 -9.18
CA TRP A 368 1.16 5.32 -8.59
C TRP A 368 1.25 4.61 -7.24
N GLN A 369 2.25 3.76 -7.04
CA GLN A 369 2.42 3.00 -5.79
C GLN A 369 3.67 3.46 -5.04
N ASP A 370 3.47 4.10 -3.88
CA ASP A 370 4.56 4.34 -2.93
C ASP A 370 4.95 3.03 -2.22
N PHE A 371 6.23 2.81 -1.90
CA PHE A 371 6.58 1.86 -0.86
C PHE A 371 6.16 2.43 0.51
N ALA A 372 5.84 1.54 1.47
CA ALA A 372 5.18 1.88 2.72
C ALA A 372 6.13 2.61 3.70
N MET A 373 6.47 3.84 3.33
CA MET A 373 7.31 4.81 4.00
C MET A 373 6.75 6.21 3.75
N GLY A 374 6.73 7.05 4.79
CA GLY A 374 6.31 8.43 4.62
C GLY A 374 6.63 9.37 5.79
N CYS A 375 6.83 10.63 5.43
CA CYS A 375 7.06 11.83 6.23
C CYS A 375 8.09 11.66 7.35
N THR A 376 9.10 10.84 7.15
CA THR A 376 10.17 10.63 8.13
C THR A 376 11.46 10.30 7.39
N PHE A 377 12.54 9.95 8.08
CA PHE A 377 13.74 9.45 7.43
C PHE A 377 14.08 8.08 8.00
N TYR A 378 13.96 7.04 7.19
CA TYR A 378 14.09 5.67 7.69
C TYR A 378 15.55 5.29 7.98
N PRO A 379 15.79 4.24 8.80
CA PRO A 379 17.13 3.79 9.14
C PRO A 379 17.94 3.40 7.89
N GLN A 380 19.21 3.82 7.84
CA GLN A 380 20.08 3.65 6.67
C GLN A 380 21.00 2.42 6.75
N ARG A 381 20.91 1.64 7.84
CA ARG A 381 21.81 0.51 8.15
C ARG A 381 21.44 -0.76 7.39
N ASP A 382 22.39 -1.67 7.24
CA ASP A 382 22.23 -2.91 6.48
C ASP A 382 21.13 -3.85 6.98
N ASP A 383 20.84 -3.86 8.28
CA ASP A 383 19.72 -4.62 8.85
C ASP A 383 18.38 -4.14 8.29
N PHE A 384 18.17 -2.82 8.27
CA PHE A 384 16.96 -2.22 7.73
C PHE A 384 16.92 -2.31 6.20
N ARG A 385 18.05 -2.12 5.50
CA ARG A 385 18.14 -2.31 4.04
C ARG A 385 17.69 -3.71 3.62
N LYS A 386 18.14 -4.75 4.32
CA LYS A 386 17.72 -6.14 4.03
C LYS A 386 16.23 -6.37 4.26
N ALA A 387 15.66 -5.76 5.31
CA ALA A 387 14.23 -5.81 5.55
C ALA A 387 13.43 -5.13 4.41
N ILE A 388 13.87 -3.96 3.94
CA ILE A 388 13.26 -3.26 2.80
C ILE A 388 13.44 -4.05 1.51
N GLU A 389 14.62 -4.60 1.24
CA GLU A 389 14.87 -5.41 0.04
C GLU A 389 13.90 -6.59 -0.06
N LYS A 390 13.72 -7.33 1.04
CA LYS A 390 12.74 -8.44 1.12
C LYS A 390 11.31 -7.95 0.91
N GLU A 391 10.96 -6.80 1.49
CA GLU A 391 9.64 -6.20 1.35
C GLU A 391 9.34 -5.79 -0.09
N VAL A 392 10.23 -4.99 -0.69
CA VAL A 392 10.13 -4.50 -2.06
C VAL A 392 10.06 -5.67 -3.03
N GLN A 393 10.90 -6.69 -2.86
CA GLN A 393 10.88 -7.87 -3.70
C GLN A 393 9.51 -8.57 -3.63
N SER A 394 8.98 -8.79 -2.43
CA SER A 394 7.66 -9.42 -2.25
C SER A 394 6.54 -8.62 -2.94
N VAL A 395 6.54 -7.30 -2.77
CA VAL A 395 5.51 -6.39 -3.32
C VAL A 395 5.60 -6.35 -4.85
N VAL A 396 6.81 -6.19 -5.39
CA VAL A 396 7.05 -6.11 -6.85
C VAL A 396 6.65 -7.42 -7.52
N LEU A 397 7.10 -8.57 -6.99
CA LEU A 397 6.76 -9.87 -7.56
C LEU A 397 5.25 -10.12 -7.58
N LYS A 398 4.53 -9.65 -6.54
CA LYS A 398 3.08 -9.79 -6.44
C LYS A 398 2.34 -8.91 -7.46
N PHE A 399 2.78 -7.67 -7.67
CA PHE A 399 1.97 -6.68 -8.41
C PHE A 399 2.47 -6.31 -9.82
N ARG A 400 3.71 -6.67 -10.21
CA ARG A 400 4.31 -6.28 -11.51
C ARG A 400 3.53 -6.70 -12.77
N SER A 401 2.59 -7.64 -12.66
CA SER A 401 1.73 -8.05 -13.79
C SER A 401 0.52 -7.14 -14.04
N HIS A 402 0.21 -6.21 -13.11
CA HIS A 402 -0.94 -5.32 -13.25
C HIS A 402 -0.65 -4.15 -14.23
N PRO A 403 -1.38 -4.01 -15.35
CA PRO A 403 -1.17 -2.90 -16.30
C PRO A 403 -1.48 -1.52 -15.72
N SER A 404 -2.39 -1.44 -14.74
CA SER A 404 -2.76 -0.20 -14.05
C SER A 404 -1.58 0.42 -13.30
N LEU A 405 -0.72 -0.39 -12.70
CA LEU A 405 0.49 0.08 -12.05
C LEU A 405 1.42 0.73 -13.08
N VAL A 406 1.68 2.03 -12.92
CA VAL A 406 2.41 2.84 -13.91
C VAL A 406 3.61 3.56 -13.33
N LEU A 407 3.74 3.64 -12.00
CA LEU A 407 4.86 4.24 -11.30
C LEU A 407 5.07 3.55 -9.96
N TRP A 408 6.32 3.19 -9.68
CA TRP A 408 6.78 2.89 -8.33
C TRP A 408 7.37 4.17 -7.73
N SER A 409 7.08 4.45 -6.47
CA SER A 409 7.71 5.55 -5.75
C SER A 409 8.29 5.09 -4.42
N GLY A 410 9.44 5.66 -4.04
CA GLY A 410 10.18 5.22 -2.86
C GLY A 410 9.43 5.48 -1.55
N ASN A 411 8.82 6.65 -1.40
CA ASN A 411 8.16 7.07 -0.17
C ASN A 411 7.30 8.34 -0.41
N ASN A 412 6.56 8.72 0.64
CA ASN A 412 5.88 10.00 0.73
C ASN A 412 6.71 11.03 1.54
N GLU A 413 7.12 12.13 0.94
CA GLU A 413 7.68 13.32 1.60
C GLU A 413 8.95 13.09 2.45
N ASP A 414 9.68 11.98 2.32
CA ASP A 414 10.86 11.75 3.16
C ASP A 414 12.00 12.74 2.83
N ASP A 415 12.15 13.11 1.55
CA ASP A 415 13.07 14.18 1.14
C ASP A 415 12.69 15.53 1.77
N GLN A 416 11.39 15.83 1.76
CA GLN A 416 10.85 17.08 2.27
C GLN A 416 10.92 17.13 3.81
N ALA A 417 10.73 15.98 4.47
CA ALA A 417 10.83 15.81 5.91
C ALA A 417 12.18 16.24 6.47
N LEU A 418 13.29 15.97 5.76
CA LEU A 418 14.63 16.46 6.14
C LEU A 418 14.70 17.99 6.22
N ARG A 419 13.84 18.70 5.48
CA ARG A 419 13.77 20.17 5.49
C ARG A 419 12.88 20.72 6.59
N TRP A 420 11.91 19.94 7.08
CA TRP A 420 11.05 20.35 8.20
C TRP A 420 11.76 20.18 9.54
N THR A 421 12.42 19.04 9.76
CA THR A 421 12.94 18.68 11.09
C THR A 421 14.45 18.75 11.20
N SER A 422 15.17 18.66 10.08
CA SER A 422 16.63 18.69 10.03
C SER A 422 17.17 19.87 9.20
N GLN A 423 16.37 20.92 9.01
CA GLN A 423 16.72 22.09 8.19
C GLN A 423 18.12 22.66 8.49
N PRO A 424 18.54 22.84 9.77
CA PRO A 424 19.84 23.41 10.07
C PRO A 424 21.03 22.55 9.61
N PHE A 425 20.82 21.24 9.43
CA PHE A 425 21.87 20.30 9.06
C PHE A 425 22.06 20.17 7.54
N ASN A 426 21.10 20.68 6.74
CA ASN A 426 21.13 20.67 5.27
C ASN A 426 21.52 19.30 4.67
N ILE A 427 20.91 18.22 5.20
CA ILE A 427 21.18 16.85 4.78
C ILE A 427 20.79 16.67 3.31
N ASN A 428 21.68 16.08 2.50
CA ASN A 428 21.39 15.79 1.10
C ASN A 428 20.51 14.52 0.97
N PRO A 429 19.24 14.63 0.52
CA PRO A 429 18.36 13.47 0.36
C PRO A 429 18.85 12.46 -0.68
N ASN A 430 19.70 12.89 -1.63
CA ASN A 430 20.27 12.02 -2.67
C ASN A 430 21.30 11.01 -2.13
N LYS A 431 21.57 11.01 -0.82
CA LYS A 431 22.36 9.99 -0.12
C LYS A 431 21.51 8.92 0.57
N ASP A 432 20.18 8.96 0.45
CA ASP A 432 19.31 7.95 1.04
C ASP A 432 19.51 6.59 0.35
N VAL A 433 20.19 5.67 1.03
CA VAL A 433 20.50 4.33 0.49
C VAL A 433 19.27 3.45 0.35
N ILE A 434 18.16 3.80 1.01
CA ILE A 434 16.91 3.05 0.91
C ILE A 434 16.27 3.32 -0.45
N SER A 435 15.90 4.57 -0.72
CA SER A 435 15.23 4.92 -1.98
C SER A 435 16.17 5.02 -3.19
N ARG A 436 17.43 5.44 -3.04
CA ARG A 436 18.35 5.64 -4.20
C ARG A 436 19.21 4.43 -4.55
N GLU A 437 19.23 3.39 -3.71
CA GLU A 437 20.02 2.19 -4.00
C GLU A 437 19.22 0.91 -3.81
N THR A 438 18.63 0.72 -2.62
CA THR A 438 18.02 -0.56 -2.24
C THR A 438 16.77 -0.86 -3.07
N ILE A 439 15.83 0.09 -3.12
CA ILE A 439 14.59 -0.08 -3.91
C ILE A 439 14.91 -0.15 -5.41
N GLU A 440 15.75 0.77 -5.91
CA GLU A 440 16.10 0.86 -7.32
C GLU A 440 16.75 -0.44 -7.83
N ARG A 441 17.64 -1.06 -7.04
CA ARG A 441 18.26 -2.36 -7.37
C ARG A 441 17.22 -3.47 -7.55
N VAL A 442 16.25 -3.56 -6.63
CA VAL A 442 15.20 -4.58 -6.71
C VAL A 442 14.29 -4.33 -7.91
N LEU A 443 13.94 -3.08 -8.20
CA LEU A 443 13.15 -2.74 -9.38
C LEU A 443 13.89 -3.04 -10.68
N TYR A 444 15.18 -2.73 -10.76
CA TYR A 444 16.01 -3.07 -11.92
C TYR A 444 16.01 -4.58 -12.22
N GLU A 445 16.02 -5.41 -11.18
CA GLU A 445 16.01 -6.86 -11.31
C GLU A 445 14.61 -7.42 -11.64
N PHE A 446 13.57 -6.97 -10.94
CA PHE A 446 12.25 -7.64 -10.96
C PHE A 446 11.14 -6.91 -11.74
N ASP A 447 11.28 -5.62 -12.02
CA ASP A 447 10.35 -4.83 -12.84
C ASP A 447 11.01 -3.61 -13.53
N PRO A 448 11.92 -3.83 -14.49
CA PRO A 448 12.61 -2.73 -15.18
C PRO A 448 11.72 -2.00 -16.20
N THR A 449 10.43 -2.34 -16.29
CA THR A 449 9.51 -1.84 -17.34
C THR A 449 8.69 -0.63 -16.92
N ARG A 450 8.84 -0.18 -15.68
CA ARG A 450 8.10 0.95 -15.11
C ARG A 450 9.07 2.05 -14.65
N PRO A 451 8.67 3.32 -14.73
CA PRO A 451 9.42 4.40 -14.10
C PRO A 451 9.44 4.24 -12.58
N TYR A 452 10.47 4.84 -11.97
CA TYR A 452 10.65 4.92 -10.53
C TYR A 452 10.89 6.37 -10.11
N LEU A 453 10.24 6.82 -9.03
CA LEU A 453 10.44 8.14 -8.42
C LEU A 453 10.93 7.97 -6.97
N PRO A 454 12.16 8.41 -6.61
CA PRO A 454 12.73 8.11 -5.29
C PRO A 454 11.95 8.66 -4.07
N SER A 455 11.22 9.76 -4.23
CA SER A 455 10.40 10.41 -3.19
C SER A 455 9.31 11.26 -3.86
N SER A 456 8.20 11.49 -3.17
CA SER A 456 7.14 12.43 -3.59
C SER A 456 6.92 13.47 -2.48
N PRO A 457 7.33 14.74 -2.63
CA PRO A 457 8.00 15.29 -3.80
C PRO A 457 9.48 14.89 -3.89
N TYR A 458 10.03 14.90 -5.11
CA TYR A 458 11.40 14.48 -5.37
C TYR A 458 12.41 15.64 -5.35
N TYR A 459 13.36 15.60 -4.42
CA TYR A 459 14.47 16.57 -4.34
C TYR A 459 15.70 15.99 -5.04
N SER A 460 15.74 16.12 -6.37
CA SER A 460 16.88 15.72 -7.19
C SER A 460 18.21 16.38 -6.78
N GLN A 461 19.33 15.83 -7.22
CA GLN A 461 20.65 16.43 -6.97
C GLN A 461 20.71 17.89 -7.44
N LYS A 462 20.09 18.22 -8.58
CA LYS A 462 20.01 19.60 -9.09
C LYS A 462 19.16 20.51 -8.20
N VAL A 463 18.02 20.03 -7.71
CA VAL A 463 17.20 20.77 -6.74
C VAL A 463 18.01 21.04 -5.47
N TRP A 464 18.74 20.03 -4.98
CA TRP A 464 19.58 20.17 -3.80
C TRP A 464 20.69 21.21 -3.98
N GLU A 465 21.42 21.14 -5.10
CA GLU A 465 22.49 22.09 -5.46
C GLU A 465 22.00 23.53 -5.62
N ASN A 466 20.72 23.72 -5.98
CA ASN A 466 20.09 25.04 -6.14
C ASN A 466 19.32 25.50 -4.88
N GLY A 467 19.61 24.91 -3.71
CA GLY A 467 19.09 25.38 -2.43
C GLY A 467 17.77 24.76 -1.98
N SER A 468 17.26 23.76 -2.71
CA SER A 468 16.10 22.95 -2.30
C SER A 468 14.82 23.78 -2.03
N GLY A 469 14.58 24.81 -2.83
CA GLY A 469 13.33 25.58 -2.76
C GLY A 469 12.20 24.90 -3.53
N ASP A 470 10.98 24.95 -3.01
CA ASP A 470 9.81 24.29 -3.62
C ASP A 470 9.49 24.80 -5.04
N HIS A 471 9.87 26.04 -5.36
CA HIS A 471 9.73 26.60 -6.71
C HIS A 471 10.58 25.89 -7.78
N LEU A 472 11.57 25.09 -7.34
CA LEU A 472 12.41 24.26 -8.20
C LEU A 472 11.77 22.90 -8.50
N LEU A 473 10.70 22.53 -7.82
CA LEU A 473 10.10 21.20 -7.93
C LEU A 473 9.09 21.14 -9.09
N PRO A 474 9.29 20.27 -10.10
CA PRO A 474 8.32 20.05 -11.17
C PRO A 474 7.04 19.39 -10.66
N GLU A 475 7.17 18.44 -9.74
CA GLU A 475 6.08 17.80 -9.01
C GLU A 475 6.15 18.25 -7.55
N ASN A 476 5.03 18.68 -6.96
CA ASN A 476 5.04 19.24 -5.62
C ASN A 476 3.73 18.97 -4.86
N HIS A 477 3.85 19.02 -3.53
CA HIS A 477 2.76 18.92 -2.57
C HIS A 477 2.34 20.33 -2.12
N LEU A 478 1.15 20.78 -2.52
CA LEU A 478 0.68 22.15 -2.29
C LEU A 478 -0.02 22.32 -0.93
N TRP A 479 0.75 22.24 0.16
CA TRP A 479 0.27 22.30 1.55
C TRP A 479 0.36 23.68 2.24
N GLY A 480 0.56 24.77 1.48
CA GLY A 480 0.85 26.13 1.97
C GLY A 480 -0.26 26.81 2.78
N PRO A 481 -0.32 28.16 2.83
CA PRO A 481 -1.27 28.90 3.66
C PRO A 481 -2.70 28.52 3.25
N ARG A 482 -3.32 27.65 4.05
CA ARG A 482 -4.58 26.97 3.79
C ARG A 482 -5.69 28.01 3.58
N GLY A 483 -5.94 28.37 2.31
CA GLY A 483 -6.89 29.40 1.86
C GLY A 483 -8.12 28.82 1.15
N TYR A 484 -8.70 29.55 0.18
CA TYR A 484 -9.68 29.02 -0.76
C TYR A 484 -9.01 28.77 -2.12
N TYR A 485 -9.58 27.94 -2.99
CA TYR A 485 -8.87 27.42 -4.18
C TYR A 485 -8.42 28.47 -5.22
N LYS A 486 -8.91 29.73 -5.15
CA LYS A 486 -8.43 30.83 -6.02
C LYS A 486 -7.43 31.76 -5.33
N ASP A 487 -6.95 31.40 -4.15
CA ASP A 487 -5.90 32.15 -3.47
C ASP A 487 -4.61 32.18 -4.31
N PRO A 488 -3.82 33.27 -4.29
CA PRO A 488 -2.55 33.39 -4.99
C PRO A 488 -1.58 32.22 -4.76
N PHE A 489 -1.63 31.55 -3.60
CA PHE A 489 -0.83 30.36 -3.36
C PHE A 489 -1.07 29.25 -4.40
N TYR A 490 -2.32 29.04 -4.83
CA TYR A 490 -2.66 28.04 -5.85
C TYR A 490 -2.52 28.59 -7.27
N THR A 491 -3.01 29.80 -7.52
CA THR A 491 -3.02 30.35 -8.89
C THR A 491 -1.63 30.71 -9.39
N ASN A 492 -0.67 30.92 -8.48
CA ASN A 492 0.72 31.24 -8.81
C ASN A 492 1.67 30.04 -8.58
N ALA A 493 1.14 28.84 -8.32
CA ALA A 493 1.97 27.65 -8.18
C ALA A 493 2.74 27.39 -9.49
N VAL A 494 4.05 27.13 -9.37
CA VAL A 494 4.95 26.96 -10.52
C VAL A 494 5.25 25.51 -10.86
N CYS A 495 4.87 24.56 -10.01
CA CYS A 495 4.97 23.14 -10.31
C CYS A 495 4.05 22.76 -11.46
N VAL A 496 4.48 21.80 -12.28
CA VAL A 496 3.73 21.32 -13.46
C VAL A 496 2.88 20.10 -13.13
N PHE A 497 3.08 19.48 -11.97
CA PHE A 497 2.29 18.38 -11.46
C PHE A 497 2.02 18.55 -9.96
N VAL A 498 0.77 18.39 -9.55
CA VAL A 498 0.35 18.46 -8.15
C VAL A 498 -0.05 17.06 -7.72
N SER A 499 0.87 16.36 -7.06
CA SER A 499 0.69 15.00 -6.55
C SER A 499 -0.08 14.97 -5.23
N GLU A 500 0.04 16.03 -4.43
CA GLU A 500 -0.81 16.30 -3.27
C GLU A 500 -1.30 17.73 -3.22
N ILE A 501 -2.58 17.84 -2.89
CA ILE A 501 -3.28 19.07 -2.56
C ILE A 501 -4.53 18.65 -1.79
N GLY A 502 -4.96 19.46 -0.84
CA GLY A 502 -6.19 19.17 -0.14
C GLY A 502 -6.57 20.20 0.91
N TYR A 503 -7.83 20.12 1.29
CA TYR A 503 -8.45 20.99 2.27
C TYR A 503 -9.27 20.19 3.27
N HIS A 504 -9.31 20.69 4.50
CA HIS A 504 -10.09 20.08 5.56
C HIS A 504 -11.56 20.45 5.38
N GLY A 505 -12.43 19.46 5.56
CA GLY A 505 -13.88 19.65 5.69
C GLY A 505 -14.39 18.75 6.80
N CYS A 506 -15.65 18.92 7.20
CA CYS A 506 -16.29 17.99 8.13
C CYS A 506 -17.17 16.97 7.39
N PRO A 507 -17.33 15.75 7.94
CA PRO A 507 -18.33 14.81 7.47
C PRO A 507 -19.75 15.39 7.54
N GLY A 508 -20.68 14.80 6.79
CA GLY A 508 -22.09 15.15 6.88
C GLY A 508 -22.70 14.86 8.26
N LYS A 509 -23.81 15.54 8.57
CA LYS A 509 -24.51 15.46 9.88
C LYS A 509 -24.78 14.03 10.35
N GLU A 510 -25.19 13.15 9.46
CA GLU A 510 -25.50 11.75 9.80
C GLU A 510 -24.24 10.95 10.15
N SER A 511 -23.09 11.24 9.51
CA SER A 511 -21.81 10.66 9.90
C SER A 511 -21.35 11.18 11.26
N LEU A 512 -21.51 12.48 11.52
CA LEU A 512 -21.21 13.08 12.83
C LEU A 512 -22.02 12.42 13.95
N LYS A 513 -23.33 12.21 13.76
CA LYS A 513 -24.19 11.52 14.73
C LYS A 513 -23.81 10.05 14.96
N LYS A 514 -23.20 9.38 13.98
CA LYS A 514 -22.71 8.00 14.14
C LYS A 514 -21.40 7.96 14.90
N MET A 515 -20.49 8.90 14.65
CA MET A 515 -19.13 8.90 15.19
C MET A 515 -18.95 9.69 16.49
N MET A 516 -19.97 10.43 16.94
CA MET A 516 -19.93 11.25 18.16
C MET A 516 -21.04 10.89 19.13
N ASN A 517 -20.83 11.13 20.41
CA ASN A 517 -21.92 11.08 21.38
C ASN A 517 -22.93 12.21 21.09
N PRO A 518 -24.23 12.02 21.34
CA PRO A 518 -25.26 13.00 21.00
C PRO A 518 -25.00 14.43 21.52
N ALA A 519 -24.42 14.56 22.71
CA ALA A 519 -24.08 15.85 23.32
C ALA A 519 -22.87 16.55 22.67
N SER A 520 -22.05 15.80 21.92
CA SER A 520 -20.79 16.29 21.33
C SER A 520 -20.90 16.54 19.82
N VAL A 521 -22.04 16.21 19.19
CA VAL A 521 -22.29 16.48 17.76
C VAL A 521 -22.17 17.97 17.46
N TYR A 522 -22.64 18.83 18.37
CA TYR A 522 -22.41 20.26 18.27
C TYR A 522 -20.97 20.59 18.74
N PRO A 523 -20.15 21.26 17.91
CA PRO A 523 -18.70 21.39 18.16
C PRO A 523 -18.31 22.18 19.40
N TRP A 524 -19.16 23.11 19.81
CA TRP A 524 -18.80 24.10 20.81
C TRP A 524 -19.19 23.68 22.22
N SER A 525 -18.24 23.78 23.14
CA SER A 525 -18.48 23.77 24.58
C SER A 525 -18.75 25.19 25.11
N LYS A 526 -18.61 25.40 26.43
CA LYS A 526 -18.74 26.76 27.01
C LYS A 526 -17.66 27.67 26.40
N ASN A 527 -17.96 28.96 26.26
CA ASN A 527 -17.04 29.97 25.71
C ASN A 527 -16.59 29.75 24.25
N PHE A 528 -17.29 28.92 23.47
CA PHE A 528 -16.96 28.65 22.07
C PHE A 528 -15.62 27.91 21.88
N GLU A 529 -15.22 27.11 22.88
CA GLU A 529 -14.08 26.20 22.79
C GLU A 529 -14.51 24.87 22.15
N TRP A 530 -13.62 24.25 21.37
CA TRP A 530 -13.86 22.91 20.81
C TRP A 530 -14.10 21.90 21.92
N ASN A 531 -15.15 21.08 21.77
CA ASN A 531 -15.37 19.97 22.68
C ASN A 531 -14.33 18.84 22.46
N GLU A 532 -14.22 17.95 23.45
CA GLU A 532 -13.21 16.88 23.47
C GLU A 532 -13.29 15.92 22.28
N GLU A 533 -14.48 15.62 21.78
CA GLU A 533 -14.64 14.70 20.65
C GLU A 533 -14.21 15.35 19.35
N TRP A 534 -14.48 16.65 19.13
CA TRP A 534 -13.96 17.36 17.97
C TRP A 534 -12.44 17.50 18.00
N LEU A 535 -11.83 17.66 19.18
CA LEU A 535 -10.37 17.62 19.32
C LEU A 535 -9.81 16.22 19.02
N THR A 536 -10.51 15.18 19.48
CA THR A 536 -10.11 13.79 19.20
C THR A 536 -10.22 13.45 17.72
N LYS A 537 -11.33 13.83 17.08
CA LYS A 537 -11.59 13.58 15.65
C LYS A 537 -10.78 14.48 14.72
N SER A 538 -10.19 15.56 15.23
CA SER A 538 -9.13 16.31 14.56
C SER A 538 -7.74 15.69 14.79
N VAL A 539 -7.68 14.36 14.86
CA VAL A 539 -6.47 13.52 14.95
C VAL A 539 -5.52 13.83 16.12
N ARG A 540 -6.05 14.31 17.24
CA ARG A 540 -5.23 14.46 18.46
C ARG A 540 -4.77 13.08 18.94
N ILE A 541 -3.46 12.87 18.94
CA ILE A 541 -2.85 11.55 19.15
C ILE A 541 -3.02 11.07 20.60
N PHE A 542 -2.73 11.93 21.59
CA PHE A 542 -2.94 11.61 23.01
C PHE A 542 -3.91 12.62 23.66
N PRO A 543 -4.79 12.18 24.58
CA PRO A 543 -5.71 13.09 25.26
C PRO A 543 -4.97 14.16 26.09
N GLU A 544 -3.76 13.86 26.57
CA GLU A 544 -2.90 14.79 27.32
C GLU A 544 -2.21 15.84 26.42
N SER A 545 -2.23 15.64 25.09
CA SER A 545 -1.64 16.60 24.15
C SER A 545 -2.47 17.89 24.12
N VAL A 546 -1.98 18.91 24.83
CA VAL A 546 -2.54 20.28 24.83
C VAL A 546 -2.42 20.99 23.48
N ARG A 547 -1.52 20.54 22.60
CA ARG A 547 -1.38 21.04 21.23
C ARG A 547 -2.02 20.05 20.26
N THR A 548 -3.12 20.45 19.63
CA THR A 548 -3.56 19.82 18.37
C THR A 548 -2.78 20.42 17.21
N THR A 549 -2.81 19.78 16.04
CA THR A 549 -2.22 20.30 14.80
C THR A 549 -2.94 21.56 14.26
N GLY A 550 -3.88 22.14 15.03
CA GLY A 550 -4.61 23.34 14.67
C GLY A 550 -5.68 23.14 13.58
N ARG A 551 -5.92 21.90 13.12
CA ARG A 551 -6.79 21.58 11.98
C ARG A 551 -8.20 22.16 12.09
N ASN A 552 -8.83 22.04 13.27
CA ASN A 552 -10.13 22.62 13.50
C ASN A 552 -10.13 24.15 13.34
N ASN A 553 -9.08 24.83 13.82
CA ASN A 553 -8.95 26.28 13.66
C ASN A 553 -8.63 26.67 12.21
N SER A 554 -7.86 25.86 11.49
CA SER A 554 -7.61 26.06 10.05
C SER A 554 -8.91 26.05 9.25
N MET A 555 -9.81 25.10 9.53
CA MET A 555 -11.14 25.05 8.93
C MET A 555 -11.96 26.33 9.18
N LEU A 556 -11.96 26.85 10.43
CA LEU A 556 -12.67 28.09 10.76
C LEU A 556 -12.09 29.30 10.03
N ASN A 557 -10.76 29.39 9.98
CA ASN A 557 -10.10 30.51 9.32
C ASN A 557 -10.51 30.57 7.85
N GLN A 558 -10.62 29.42 7.19
CA GLN A 558 -11.04 29.36 5.78
C GLN A 558 -12.52 29.72 5.58
N VAL A 559 -13.40 29.20 6.44
CA VAL A 559 -14.81 29.60 6.44
C VAL A 559 -14.93 31.11 6.64
N ASN A 560 -14.17 31.70 7.56
CA ASN A 560 -14.16 33.15 7.78
C ASN A 560 -13.60 33.91 6.57
N LEU A 561 -12.59 33.37 5.87
CA LEU A 561 -12.05 33.98 4.66
C LEU A 561 -13.08 34.00 3.52
N LEU A 562 -13.83 32.90 3.33
CA LEU A 562 -14.77 32.77 2.21
C LEU A 562 -16.14 33.40 2.50
N PHE A 563 -16.66 33.20 3.72
CA PHE A 563 -18.02 33.60 4.11
C PHE A 563 -18.07 34.81 5.06
N GLY A 564 -16.92 35.32 5.52
CA GLY A 564 -16.82 36.47 6.43
C GLY A 564 -17.12 36.18 7.90
N SER A 565 -17.77 35.06 8.22
CA SER A 565 -18.00 34.60 9.59
C SER A 565 -18.31 33.10 9.66
N THR A 566 -18.11 32.50 10.83
CA THR A 566 -18.44 31.09 11.09
C THR A 566 -19.90 30.97 11.55
N PRO A 567 -20.73 30.15 10.87
CA PRO A 567 -22.11 29.92 11.30
C PRO A 567 -22.19 29.28 12.69
N LYS A 568 -23.23 29.65 13.46
CA LYS A 568 -23.44 29.14 14.82
C LYS A 568 -24.38 27.94 14.89
N ASP A 569 -25.30 27.79 13.94
CA ASP A 569 -26.12 26.59 13.86
C ASP A 569 -25.36 25.46 13.14
N LEU A 570 -25.66 24.22 13.52
CA LEU A 570 -24.90 23.06 13.07
C LEU A 570 -25.01 22.81 11.57
N ASP A 571 -26.20 23.00 10.98
CA ASP A 571 -26.44 22.67 9.57
C ASP A 571 -25.73 23.67 8.64
N SER A 572 -25.79 24.97 8.95
CA SER A 572 -25.04 25.98 8.22
C SER A 572 -23.53 25.86 8.46
N PHE A 573 -23.11 25.46 9.67
CA PHE A 573 -21.70 25.20 9.98
C PHE A 573 -21.13 24.05 9.11
N ILE A 574 -21.85 22.93 9.04
CA ILE A 574 -21.47 21.79 8.19
C ILE A 574 -21.43 22.19 6.72
N PHE A 575 -22.47 22.90 6.25
CA PHE A 575 -22.52 23.38 4.87
C PHE A 575 -21.33 24.29 4.54
N ALA A 576 -21.02 25.27 5.40
CA ALA A 576 -19.92 26.19 5.16
C ALA A 576 -18.57 25.48 5.08
N LEU A 577 -18.35 24.46 5.92
CA LEU A 577 -17.14 23.64 5.87
C LEU A 577 -17.02 22.80 4.60
N GLN A 578 -18.13 22.19 4.17
CA GLN A 578 -18.16 21.34 2.97
C GLN A 578 -18.12 22.12 1.66
N ALA A 579 -18.70 23.33 1.62
CA ALA A 579 -18.67 24.19 0.44
C ALA A 579 -17.35 24.94 0.29
N MET A 580 -16.61 25.12 1.39
CA MET A 580 -15.26 25.70 1.38
C MET A 580 -14.21 24.70 0.88
N GLN A 581 -14.31 23.44 1.34
CA GLN A 581 -13.51 22.32 0.86
C GLN A 581 -13.75 22.08 -0.64
#